data_AF-A0AAN7UTN5-F1
#
_entry.id   AF-A0AAN7UTN5-F1
#
_cell.length_a   1.000
_cell.length_b   1.000
_cell.length_c   1.000
_cell.angle_alpha   90.00
_cell.angle_beta   90.00
_cell.angle_gamma   90.00
#
_symmetry.space_group_name_H-M   'P 1'
#
loop_
_entity.id
_entity.type
_entity.pdbx_description
1 polymer ?
#
loop_
_entity_poly.entity_id
_entity_poly.type
_entity_poly.pdbx_seq_one_letter_code
_entity_poly.pdbx_strand_id
1 'polypeptide(L)'
;MALKSPQSAMSLSRQALRRYNGRNACSAVSRSVASTCPRAFATSASRPSEAAVAEEGAPRWSYTPQAMKAPFSPHITKDPARSRWRVNDDPKKLDDALNTFLGRDGERMLPEELKWLAVTHKSFDQGRRGFNDRLGFLGTPKRSTMAGRYD
;
A
#
# COMPACT_ATOMS: atom_id res chain seq x y z
N MET A 1 -26.91 -52.03 34.49
CA MET A 1 -27.47 -50.78 35.05
C MET A 1 -26.35 -49.75 35.06
N ALA A 2 -26.40 -48.53 34.52
CA ALA A 2 -27.33 -47.82 33.66
C ALA A 2 -26.51 -46.64 33.05
N LEU A 3 -26.94 -46.20 31.88
CA LEU A 3 -26.27 -45.26 30.96
C LEU A 3 -26.06 -43.85 31.53
N LYS A 4 -25.10 -43.10 30.96
CA LYS A 4 -25.32 -41.70 30.50
C LYS A 4 -24.18 -41.19 29.59
N SER A 5 -24.60 -40.81 28.39
CA SER A 5 -23.85 -40.18 27.28
C SER A 5 -23.63 -38.66 27.51
N PRO A 6 -22.87 -37.97 26.63
CA PRO A 6 -22.18 -36.72 26.94
C PRO A 6 -23.03 -35.47 26.66
N GLN A 7 -22.75 -34.37 27.36
CA GLN A 7 -23.29 -33.05 27.02
C GLN A 7 -22.16 -32.07 26.69
N SER A 8 -22.16 -31.68 25.43
CA SER A 8 -21.46 -30.54 24.85
C SER A 8 -22.06 -29.23 25.39
N ALA A 9 -21.22 -28.22 25.66
CA ALA A 9 -21.66 -26.83 25.72
C ALA A 9 -20.52 -25.90 25.31
N MET A 10 -20.59 -25.44 24.06
CA MET A 10 -19.98 -24.19 23.62
C MET A 10 -20.63 -23.01 24.36
N SER A 11 -19.83 -22.10 24.90
CA SER A 11 -20.28 -20.73 25.16
C SER A 11 -19.12 -19.74 25.05
N LEU A 12 -19.04 -19.11 23.89
CA LEU A 12 -18.45 -17.78 23.74
C LEU A 12 -19.39 -16.79 24.43
N SER A 13 -18.86 -15.80 25.15
CA SER A 13 -19.18 -14.38 24.88
C SER A 13 -18.40 -13.42 25.76
N ARG A 14 -17.82 -12.44 25.08
CA ARG A 14 -17.13 -11.26 25.59
C ARG A 14 -18.15 -10.26 26.12
N GLN A 15 -17.91 -9.65 27.27
CA GLN A 15 -18.42 -8.31 27.58
C GLN A 15 -17.64 -7.69 28.75
N ALA A 16 -16.70 -6.79 28.43
CA ALA A 16 -16.12 -5.88 29.38
C ALA A 16 -16.64 -4.47 29.05
N LEU A 17 -17.71 -4.05 29.72
CA LEU A 17 -18.19 -2.67 29.69
C LEU A 17 -17.48 -1.89 30.81
N ARG A 18 -16.42 -1.14 30.45
CA ARG A 18 -15.92 -0.06 31.34
C ARG A 18 -16.93 1.09 31.30
N ARG A 19 -17.67 1.21 32.38
CA ARG A 19 -18.50 2.37 32.72
C ARG A 19 -17.57 3.51 33.13
N TYR A 20 -17.54 4.60 32.35
CA TYR A 20 -17.01 5.88 32.85
C TYR A 20 -18.17 6.68 33.43
N ASN A 21 -18.06 6.99 34.72
CA ASN A 21 -18.92 7.91 35.45
C ASN A 21 -18.70 9.34 34.92
N GLY A 22 -19.74 9.95 34.35
CA GLY A 22 -19.78 11.36 34.01
C GLY A 22 -20.65 12.11 35.02
N ARG A 23 -20.02 12.87 35.91
CA ARG A 23 -20.64 13.93 36.73
C ARG A 23 -19.83 15.19 36.55
N ASN A 24 -20.35 16.12 35.73
CA ASN A 24 -20.80 17.45 36.17
C ASN A 24 -20.95 18.39 34.97
N ALA A 25 -22.08 19.09 35.00
CA ALA A 25 -22.59 20.03 34.01
C ALA A 25 -21.72 21.29 33.87
N CYS A 26 -21.84 21.98 32.72
CA CYS A 26 -21.94 23.44 32.59
C CYS A 26 -22.51 23.78 31.20
N SER A 27 -23.58 24.57 31.22
CA SER A 27 -24.20 25.24 30.07
C SER A 27 -23.32 26.41 29.60
N ALA A 28 -23.06 26.55 28.30
CA ALA A 28 -22.74 27.84 27.67
C ALA A 28 -22.82 27.77 26.12
N VAL A 29 -23.80 28.49 25.58
CA VAL A 29 -23.73 29.45 24.45
C VAL A 29 -22.82 29.16 23.24
N SER A 30 -23.47 29.15 22.08
CA SER A 30 -22.98 29.26 20.70
C SER A 30 -21.63 29.94 20.47
N ARG A 31 -20.78 29.31 19.64
CA ARG A 31 -19.95 29.97 18.60
C ARG A 31 -19.49 28.93 17.57
N SER A 32 -19.88 29.15 16.31
CA SER A 32 -19.28 28.51 15.14
C SER A 32 -17.82 28.94 15.02
N VAL A 33 -16.90 27.98 15.01
CA VAL A 33 -15.59 28.10 14.37
C VAL A 33 -15.27 26.76 13.72
N ALA A 34 -14.96 26.82 12.42
CA ALA A 34 -14.57 25.68 11.62
C ALA A 34 -13.36 24.97 12.27
N SER A 35 -13.55 23.73 12.69
CA SER A 35 -12.44 22.84 13.05
C SER A 35 -11.85 22.27 11.77
N THR A 36 -11.08 23.09 11.06
CA THR A 36 -10.03 22.56 10.20
C THR A 36 -9.07 21.81 11.10
N CYS A 37 -9.15 20.49 11.11
CA CYS A 37 -8.06 19.65 11.58
C CYS A 37 -6.92 19.80 10.56
N PRO A 38 -5.81 20.50 10.83
CA PRO A 38 -4.61 20.26 10.04
C PRO A 38 -4.17 18.85 10.39
N ARG A 39 -4.35 17.92 9.45
CA ARG A 39 -3.71 16.62 9.49
C ARG A 39 -2.22 16.90 9.50
N ALA A 40 -1.60 16.88 10.69
CA ALA A 40 -0.18 17.09 10.84
C ALA A 40 0.53 15.99 10.04
N PHE A 41 1.00 16.35 8.85
CA PHE A 41 1.99 15.57 8.14
C PHE A 41 3.22 15.55 9.02
N ALA A 42 3.47 14.42 9.67
CA ALA A 42 4.77 14.14 10.25
C ALA A 42 5.76 13.98 9.07
N THR A 43 6.27 15.09 8.56
CA THR A 43 7.54 15.11 7.83
C THR A 43 8.61 14.76 8.84
N SER A 44 8.81 13.46 9.06
CA SER A 44 10.03 12.99 9.72
C SER A 44 11.17 13.43 8.81
N ALA A 45 11.99 14.35 9.31
CA ALA A 45 13.22 14.77 8.68
C ALA A 45 14.01 13.53 8.27
N SER A 46 14.46 13.51 7.02
CA SER A 46 15.41 12.54 6.50
C SER A 46 16.55 12.40 7.51
N ARG A 47 16.67 11.25 8.16
CA ARG A 47 17.89 10.88 8.87
C ARG A 47 18.98 10.68 7.81
N PRO A 48 20.06 11.48 7.77
CA PRO A 48 21.27 11.04 7.11
C PRO A 48 21.99 10.05 8.03
N SER A 49 22.71 9.07 7.45
CA SER A 49 23.29 7.88 8.10
C SER A 49 22.23 6.84 8.49
N GLU A 50 22.06 5.73 7.79
CA GLU A 50 23.05 4.73 7.42
C GLU A 50 22.59 4.01 6.13
N ALA A 51 22.60 4.74 5.02
CA ALA A 51 22.45 4.16 3.69
C ALA A 51 23.83 3.66 3.25
N ALA A 52 24.25 2.49 3.73
CA ALA A 52 25.42 1.84 3.19
C ALA A 52 25.16 1.56 1.70
N VAL A 53 25.79 2.37 0.85
CA VAL A 53 25.88 2.27 -0.61
C VAL A 53 24.51 2.37 -1.31
N ALA A 54 23.92 3.56 -1.29
CA ALA A 54 23.21 3.97 -2.50
C ALA A 54 24.30 4.08 -3.59
N GLU A 55 24.33 3.12 -4.51
CA GLU A 55 24.94 3.30 -5.82
C GLU A 55 24.34 4.61 -6.39
N GLU A 56 25.10 5.71 -6.30
CA GLU A 56 24.70 7.12 -6.55
C GLU A 56 24.20 7.41 -7.98
N GLY A 57 23.86 6.38 -8.77
CA GLY A 57 23.31 6.52 -10.11
C GLY A 57 22.32 5.43 -10.53
N ALA A 58 22.07 4.41 -9.71
CA ALA A 58 21.16 3.33 -10.10
C ALA A 58 19.70 3.74 -9.84
N PRO A 59 18.78 3.54 -10.81
CA PRO A 59 17.40 3.90 -10.62
C PRO A 59 16.73 3.01 -9.57
N ARG A 60 15.84 3.57 -8.75
CA ARG A 60 15.27 2.93 -7.55
C ARG A 60 14.44 1.69 -7.88
N TRP A 61 13.87 1.63 -9.09
CA TRP A 61 13.12 0.48 -9.56
C TRP A 61 13.99 -0.75 -9.86
N SER A 62 15.30 -0.58 -10.10
CA SER A 62 16.19 -1.66 -10.57
C SER A 62 16.71 -2.55 -9.45
N TYR A 63 16.93 -2.00 -8.25
CA TYR A 63 17.55 -2.72 -7.14
C TYR A 63 16.67 -2.75 -5.89
N THR A 64 16.93 -3.74 -5.04
CA THR A 64 16.34 -3.83 -3.70
C THR A 64 17.39 -3.35 -2.68
N PRO A 65 17.07 -2.41 -1.77
CA PRO A 65 18.01 -1.94 -0.76
C PRO A 65 18.63 -3.09 0.05
N GLN A 66 19.95 -3.08 0.23
CA GLN A 66 20.69 -4.20 0.82
C GLN A 66 20.25 -4.51 2.25
N ALA A 67 19.98 -3.49 3.06
CA ALA A 67 19.47 -3.64 4.43
C ALA A 67 18.12 -4.39 4.51
N MET A 68 17.38 -4.46 3.41
CA MET A 68 16.08 -5.14 3.34
C MET A 68 16.17 -6.55 2.73
N LYS A 69 17.35 -6.99 2.25
CA LYS A 69 17.54 -8.33 1.70
C LYS A 69 17.61 -9.35 2.83
N ALA A 70 16.87 -10.45 2.67
CA ALA A 70 16.96 -11.59 3.58
C ALA A 70 18.08 -12.53 3.12
N PRO A 71 18.84 -13.17 4.03
CA PRO A 71 19.90 -14.11 3.66
C PRO A 71 19.36 -15.38 2.98
N PHE A 72 18.15 -15.82 3.34
CA PHE A 72 17.45 -16.93 2.72
C PHE A 72 15.93 -16.72 2.82
N SER A 73 15.16 -17.45 2.01
CA SER A 73 13.69 -17.45 2.10
C SER A 73 13.24 -18.36 3.26
N PRO A 74 12.53 -17.83 4.28
CA PRO A 74 11.96 -18.67 5.34
C PRO A 74 10.70 -19.43 4.88
N HIS A 75 10.14 -19.10 3.72
CA HIS A 75 8.90 -19.70 3.25
C HIS A 75 9.16 -21.06 2.58
N ILE A 76 8.63 -22.13 3.20
CA ILE A 76 8.64 -23.48 2.62
C ILE A 76 7.61 -23.54 1.50
N THR A 77 8.09 -23.59 0.27
CA THR A 77 7.22 -23.66 -0.91
C THR A 77 6.86 -25.12 -1.19
N LYS A 78 5.57 -25.44 -1.27
CA LYS A 78 5.08 -26.81 -1.55
C LYS A 78 5.48 -27.31 -2.93
N ASP A 79 5.51 -26.41 -3.92
CA ASP A 79 5.88 -26.69 -5.30
C ASP A 79 6.91 -25.65 -5.79
N PRO A 80 8.18 -26.03 -6.03
CA PRO A 80 9.24 -25.10 -6.42
C PRO A 80 9.04 -24.52 -7.82
N ALA A 81 8.17 -25.08 -8.66
CA ALA A 81 7.88 -24.51 -9.97
C ALA A 81 7.10 -23.18 -9.85
N ARG A 82 6.25 -23.06 -8.83
CA ARG A 82 5.39 -21.88 -8.61
C ARG A 82 6.13 -20.67 -8.04
N SER A 83 7.32 -20.86 -7.49
CA SER A 83 8.13 -19.74 -6.95
C SER A 83 8.86 -18.97 -8.05
N ARG A 84 8.99 -19.55 -9.25
CA ARG A 84 9.65 -18.92 -10.39
C ARG A 84 8.64 -18.08 -11.17
N TRP A 85 8.68 -16.77 -10.98
CA TRP A 85 7.94 -15.81 -11.79
C TRP A 85 8.92 -14.90 -12.51
N ARG A 86 8.86 -14.88 -13.86
CA ARG A 86 9.69 -13.96 -14.65
C ARG A 86 9.06 -12.58 -14.64
N VAL A 87 9.85 -11.60 -14.23
CA VAL A 87 9.51 -10.18 -14.29
C VAL A 87 10.29 -9.54 -15.44
N ASN A 88 9.80 -8.39 -15.93
CA ASN A 88 10.49 -7.61 -16.93
C ASN A 88 11.65 -6.83 -16.31
N ASP A 89 12.81 -6.88 -16.97
CA ASP A 89 13.99 -6.10 -16.60
C ASP A 89 14.32 -5.02 -17.66
N ASP A 90 13.71 -5.08 -18.85
CA ASP A 90 14.05 -4.21 -19.98
C ASP A 90 13.18 -2.92 -19.99
N PRO A 91 13.78 -1.72 -19.98
CA PRO A 91 13.02 -0.46 -20.05
C PRO A 91 12.33 -0.25 -21.40
N LYS A 92 12.93 -0.72 -22.50
CA LYS A 92 12.37 -0.58 -23.85
C LYS A 92 11.00 -1.26 -24.00
N LYS A 93 10.83 -2.44 -23.38
CA LYS A 93 9.54 -3.16 -23.39
C LYS A 93 8.44 -2.37 -22.68
N LEU A 94 8.82 -1.61 -21.65
CA LEU A 94 7.88 -0.74 -20.94
C LEU A 94 7.51 0.47 -21.79
N ASP A 95 8.47 1.07 -22.48
CA ASP A 95 8.23 2.19 -23.40
C ASP A 95 7.32 1.80 -24.56
N ASP A 96 7.56 0.64 -25.19
CA ASP A 96 6.70 0.09 -26.24
C ASP A 96 5.26 -0.12 -25.77
N ALA A 97 5.09 -0.66 -24.55
CA ALA A 97 3.77 -0.86 -23.95
C ALA A 97 3.05 0.48 -23.68
N LEU A 98 3.80 1.50 -23.22
CA LEU A 98 3.25 2.83 -22.98
C LEU A 98 2.87 3.54 -24.28
N ASN A 99 3.69 3.44 -25.32
CA ASN A 99 3.38 3.98 -26.65
C ASN A 99 2.15 3.29 -27.26
N THR A 100 1.98 1.98 -27.02
CA THR A 100 0.79 1.25 -27.47
C THR A 100 -0.48 1.68 -26.71
N PHE A 101 -0.37 1.96 -25.41
CA PHE A 101 -1.52 2.29 -24.56
C PHE A 101 -1.93 3.78 -24.62
N LEU A 102 -0.96 4.70 -24.61
CA LEU A 102 -1.20 6.14 -24.58
C LEU A 102 -1.16 6.78 -25.97
N GLY A 103 -0.64 6.08 -26.98
CA GLY A 103 -0.44 6.58 -28.34
C GLY A 103 0.97 7.15 -28.56
N ARG A 104 1.11 7.95 -29.63
CA ARG A 104 2.40 8.56 -30.02
C ARG A 104 2.99 9.39 -28.86
N ASP A 105 4.29 9.23 -28.64
CA ASP A 105 5.06 9.88 -27.56
C ASP A 105 4.58 9.55 -26.12
N GLY A 106 3.84 8.46 -25.93
CA GLY A 106 3.38 7.99 -24.62
C GLY A 106 4.53 7.77 -23.63
N GLU A 107 5.68 7.30 -24.11
CA GLU A 107 6.89 7.13 -23.30
C GLU A 107 7.45 8.44 -22.74
N ARG A 108 7.18 9.59 -23.37
CA ARG A 108 7.75 10.90 -22.98
C ARG A 108 6.87 11.62 -21.96
N MET A 109 5.64 11.16 -21.76
CA MET A 109 4.69 11.76 -20.82
C MET A 109 5.09 11.58 -19.35
N LEU A 110 5.81 10.51 -19.03
CA LEU A 110 6.19 10.16 -17.67
C LEU A 110 7.71 10.01 -17.57
N PRO A 111 8.35 10.57 -16.53
CA PRO A 111 9.73 10.25 -16.17
C PRO A 111 9.92 8.74 -15.94
N GLU A 112 11.10 8.21 -16.23
CA GLU A 112 11.40 6.77 -16.17
C GLU A 112 11.00 6.12 -14.83
N GLU A 113 11.40 6.72 -13.70
CA GLU A 113 11.03 6.26 -12.36
C GLU A 113 9.51 6.16 -12.15
N LEU A 114 8.74 7.11 -12.70
CA LEU A 114 7.28 7.11 -12.57
C LEU A 114 6.61 6.06 -13.45
N LYS A 115 7.21 5.70 -14.60
CA LYS A 115 6.73 4.58 -15.44
C LYS A 115 6.74 3.29 -14.64
N TRP A 116 7.87 2.98 -14.01
CA TRP A 116 8.03 1.79 -13.19
C TRP A 116 7.17 1.82 -11.94
N LEU A 117 7.04 2.99 -11.29
CA LEU A 117 6.15 3.15 -10.14
C LEU A 117 4.68 2.89 -10.48
N ALA A 118 4.22 3.32 -11.65
CA ALA A 118 2.85 3.15 -12.10
C ALA A 118 2.50 1.70 -12.47
N VAL A 119 3.47 0.95 -13.00
CA VAL A 119 3.27 -0.46 -13.42
C VAL A 119 3.48 -1.44 -12.27
N THR A 120 4.35 -1.10 -11.30
CA THR A 120 4.68 -2.02 -10.20
C THR A 120 3.50 -2.20 -9.24
N HIS A 121 3.11 -3.45 -9.02
CA HIS A 121 2.09 -3.84 -8.05
C HIS A 121 2.69 -4.12 -6.67
N LYS A 122 1.91 -3.93 -5.60
CA LYS A 122 2.34 -4.11 -4.21
C LYS A 122 2.92 -5.48 -3.86
N SER A 123 2.44 -6.55 -4.51
CA SER A 123 2.92 -7.90 -4.26
C SER A 123 4.35 -8.15 -4.75
N PHE A 124 4.87 -7.29 -5.63
CA PHE A 124 6.22 -7.40 -6.14
C PHE A 124 7.24 -7.02 -5.06
N ASP A 125 8.26 -7.86 -4.88
CA ASP A 125 9.33 -7.68 -3.89
C ASP A 125 8.82 -7.30 -2.48
N GLN A 126 7.65 -7.83 -2.09
CA GLN A 126 6.97 -7.51 -0.82
C GLN A 126 6.76 -5.99 -0.59
N GLY A 127 6.63 -5.20 -1.65
CA GLY A 127 6.46 -3.75 -1.59
C GLY A 127 7.71 -3.00 -1.10
N ARG A 128 8.89 -3.63 -1.16
CA ARG A 128 10.18 -2.99 -0.83
C ARG A 128 10.56 -1.91 -1.85
N ARG A 129 10.09 -2.06 -3.08
CA ARG A 129 10.18 -1.07 -4.15
C ARG A 129 8.90 -0.22 -4.19
N GLY A 130 8.94 0.90 -4.92
CA GLY A 130 7.76 1.72 -5.12
C GLY A 130 6.65 0.95 -5.85
N PHE A 131 5.40 1.17 -5.45
CA PHE A 131 4.21 0.52 -6.05
C PHE A 131 3.07 1.52 -6.28
N ASN A 132 2.10 1.13 -7.10
CA ASN A 132 1.11 2.04 -7.69
C ASN A 132 -0.17 2.33 -6.87
N ASP A 133 -0.34 1.79 -5.65
CA ASP A 133 -1.62 1.88 -4.90
C ASP A 133 -2.16 3.31 -4.81
N ARG A 134 -1.29 4.29 -4.53
CA ARG A 134 -1.70 5.71 -4.43
C ARG A 134 -2.10 6.28 -5.78
N LEU A 135 -1.40 5.91 -6.85
CA LEU A 135 -1.71 6.34 -8.22
C LEU A 135 -3.04 5.73 -8.69
N GLY A 136 -3.26 4.45 -8.40
CA GLY A 136 -4.53 3.77 -8.67
C GLY A 136 -5.70 4.40 -7.92
N PHE A 137 -5.51 4.77 -6.66
CA PHE A 137 -6.51 5.47 -5.88
C PHE A 137 -6.87 6.83 -6.48
N LEU A 138 -5.90 7.63 -6.94
CA LEU A 138 -6.16 8.94 -7.55
C LEU A 138 -6.84 8.85 -8.92
N GLY A 139 -6.54 7.81 -9.71
CA GLY A 139 -7.11 7.61 -11.04
C GLY A 139 -8.55 7.07 -11.06
N THR A 140 -9.00 6.45 -9.96
CA THR A 140 -10.34 5.86 -9.83
C THR A 140 -11.48 6.92 -9.74
N PRO A 141 -11.44 7.91 -8.83
CA PRO A 141 -12.52 8.89 -8.69
C PRO A 141 -12.66 9.80 -9.91
N LYS A 142 -11.57 10.15 -10.60
CA LYS A 142 -11.64 10.98 -11.82
C LYS A 142 -12.38 10.32 -12.97
N ARG A 143 -12.28 8.99 -13.12
CA ARG A 143 -13.02 8.24 -14.14
C ARG A 143 -14.51 8.18 -13.83
N SER A 144 -14.89 8.02 -12.56
CA SER A 144 -16.30 8.03 -12.15
C SER A 144 -16.99 9.37 -12.38
N THR A 145 -16.28 10.51 -12.23
CA THR A 145 -16.88 11.84 -12.40
C THR A 145 -16.99 12.30 -13.86
N MET A 146 -16.20 11.73 -14.77
CA MET A 146 -16.27 12.07 -16.20
C MET A 146 -17.28 11.23 -16.98
N ALA A 147 -17.67 10.06 -16.46
CA ALA A 147 -18.67 9.20 -17.10
C ALA A 147 -20.11 9.75 -17.04
N GLY A 148 -20.37 10.83 -16.30
CA GLY A 148 -21.72 11.42 -16.12
C GLY A 148 -21.90 12.81 -16.72
N ARG A 149 -21.10 13.20 -17.74
CA ARG A 149 -21.20 14.52 -18.40
C ARG A 149 -21.59 14.47 -19.89
N TYR A 150 -22.12 13.35 -20.35
CA TYR A 150 -22.71 13.22 -21.68
C TYR A 150 -24.10 12.59 -21.54
N ASP A 151 -25.06 13.41 -21.12
CA ASP A 151 -26.50 13.24 -21.32
C ASP A 151 -27.09 14.64 -21.60
#